data_AF-A0A350D9I1-F1
#
_entry.id   AF-A0A350D9I1-F1
#
_cell.length_a   1.000
_cell.length_b   1.000
_cell.length_c   1.000
_cell.angle_alpha   90.00
_cell.angle_beta   90.00
_cell.angle_gamma   90.00
#
_symmetry.space_group_name_H-M   'P 1'
#
loop_
_entity.id
_entity.type
_entity.pdbx_description
1 polymer ?
#
loop_
_entity_poly.entity_id
_entity_poly.type
_entity_poly.pdbx_seq_one_letter_code
_entity_poly.pdbx_strand_id
1 'polypeptide(L)'
;MAKWRKGEARWRRASFKKWTPSELKRLRDEAIRSQPASPEDRVITIRKGDTIWDLANQYLGNPWLWPRLWAYDGNLYIENPHEITPGKRIVIPSESPRVVKEDVVEDVARVSELRKEIEVLRKVKNEREERIAQLNQELIALRAKDIERERIKRELEGKLEDALTDRKIYEMTVVAKKEAEIARLSREVEELKEQIYFLENELAQKEAEIRQKEEMIKAHEVTIGHQIGQINRLSTQLDEERKELEQFFAFAGVIGGIIALSLSH
;
A
#
# COMPACT_ATOMS: atom_id res chain seq x y z
N MET A 1 -13.33 -24.63 20.03
CA MET A 1 -13.32 -26.07 19.70
C MET A 1 -11.89 -26.49 19.35
N ALA A 2 -11.23 -27.30 20.19
CA ALA A 2 -9.90 -27.86 19.89
C ALA A 2 -9.88 -29.36 20.21
N LYS A 3 -9.54 -30.16 19.18
CA LYS A 3 -9.57 -31.62 19.15
C LYS A 3 -8.32 -32.23 19.79
N TRP A 4 -8.51 -33.29 20.57
CA TRP A 4 -7.48 -34.17 21.11
C TRP A 4 -6.87 -35.08 20.04
N ARG A 5 -5.57 -35.40 20.13
CA ARG A 5 -4.92 -36.56 19.46
C ARG A 5 -4.38 -37.52 20.52
N LYS A 6 -4.90 -38.75 20.51
CA LYS A 6 -4.43 -39.91 21.30
C LYS A 6 -3.44 -40.75 20.47
N GLY A 7 -2.45 -41.33 21.14
CA GLY A 7 -1.44 -42.27 20.64
C GLY A 7 -0.10 -41.85 21.22
N GLU A 8 0.56 -42.60 22.09
CA GLU A 8 1.09 -43.95 21.86
C GLU A 8 1.19 -44.74 23.18
N ALA A 9 0.80 -46.02 23.17
CA ALA A 9 1.24 -47.01 24.16
C ALA A 9 1.54 -48.32 23.42
N ARG A 10 2.82 -48.72 23.42
CA ARG A 10 3.33 -49.97 22.81
C ARG A 10 3.19 -51.13 23.79
N TRP A 11 2.55 -52.23 23.39
CA TRP A 11 2.72 -53.54 24.03
C TRP A 11 3.13 -54.58 22.98
N ARG A 12 4.22 -55.32 23.28
CA ARG A 12 4.81 -56.37 22.42
C ARG A 12 4.05 -57.69 22.55
N ARG A 13 4.07 -58.47 21.45
CA ARG A 13 3.45 -59.79 21.27
C ARG A 13 3.90 -60.80 22.34
N ALA A 14 2.94 -61.35 23.08
CA ALA A 14 3.01 -62.69 23.67
C ALA A 14 1.84 -63.49 23.10
N SER A 15 2.10 -64.72 22.68
CA SER A 15 1.12 -65.63 22.06
C SER A 15 0.04 -66.03 23.07
N PHE A 16 -1.00 -65.20 23.21
CA PHE A 16 -2.15 -65.53 24.05
C PHE A 16 -3.05 -66.52 23.33
N LYS A 17 -3.15 -67.74 23.89
CA LYS A 17 -4.25 -68.66 23.60
C LYS A 17 -5.56 -67.88 23.75
N LYS A 18 -6.28 -67.68 22.64
CA LYS A 18 -7.55 -66.93 22.65
C LYS A 18 -8.63 -67.82 23.26
N TRP A 19 -8.90 -67.62 24.54
CA TRP A 19 -10.06 -68.20 25.21
C TRP A 19 -11.33 -67.54 24.69
N THR A 20 -12.34 -68.33 24.38
CA THR A 20 -13.66 -67.78 24.01
C THR A 20 -14.36 -67.18 25.22
N PRO A 21 -15.28 -66.21 25.05
CA PRO A 21 -16.04 -65.62 26.17
C PRO A 21 -16.78 -66.67 27.02
N SER A 22 -17.20 -67.77 26.40
CA SER A 22 -17.85 -68.90 27.07
C SER A 22 -16.88 -69.72 27.92
N GLU A 23 -15.63 -69.90 27.48
CA GLU A 23 -14.59 -70.57 28.25
C GLU A 23 -14.07 -69.70 29.40
N LEU A 24 -13.93 -68.38 29.18
CA LEU A 24 -13.60 -67.43 30.25
C LEU A 24 -14.68 -67.40 31.32
N LYS A 25 -15.95 -67.42 30.91
CA LYS A 25 -17.07 -67.52 31.85
C LYS A 25 -17.05 -68.84 32.61
N ARG A 26 -16.83 -69.98 31.94
CA ARG A 26 -16.72 -71.29 32.61
C ARG A 26 -15.54 -71.36 33.58
N LEU A 27 -14.35 -70.92 33.17
CA LEU A 27 -13.15 -70.93 34.04
C LEU A 27 -13.32 -70.00 35.24
N ARG A 28 -13.97 -68.85 35.06
CA ARG A 28 -14.35 -67.94 36.14
C ARG A 28 -15.34 -68.61 37.09
N ASP A 29 -16.40 -69.21 36.57
CA ASP A 29 -17.44 -69.86 37.36
C ASP A 29 -16.95 -71.17 38.04
N GLU A 30 -15.91 -71.80 37.51
CA GLU A 30 -15.18 -72.93 38.10
C GLU A 30 -14.24 -72.44 39.23
N ALA A 31 -13.47 -71.38 38.98
CA ALA A 31 -12.56 -70.77 39.96
C ALA A 31 -13.31 -70.23 41.18
N ILE A 32 -14.47 -69.61 40.97
CA ILE A 32 -15.38 -69.13 42.03
C ILE A 32 -15.94 -70.31 42.85
N ARG A 33 -16.14 -71.49 42.24
CA ARG A 33 -16.61 -72.69 42.96
C ARG A 33 -15.50 -73.43 43.70
N SER A 34 -14.26 -73.31 43.26
CA SER A 34 -13.10 -74.03 43.83
C SER A 34 -12.32 -73.25 44.89
N GLN A 35 -12.64 -71.97 45.14
CA GLN A 35 -12.07 -71.23 46.27
C GLN A 35 -12.86 -71.60 47.54
N PRO A 36 -12.27 -72.29 48.52
CA PRO A 36 -12.89 -72.37 49.83
C PRO A 36 -12.91 -70.95 50.39
N ALA A 37 -14.10 -70.45 50.73
CA ALA A 37 -14.20 -69.37 51.70
C ALA A 37 -13.34 -69.76 52.90
N SER A 38 -12.60 -68.80 53.47
CA SER A 38 -11.88 -69.07 54.72
C SER A 38 -12.90 -69.69 55.69
N PRO A 39 -12.56 -70.75 56.46
CA PRO A 39 -13.54 -71.47 57.30
C PRO A 39 -14.24 -70.58 58.36
N GLU A 40 -13.89 -69.30 58.41
CA GLU A 40 -14.33 -68.29 59.36
C GLU A 40 -15.27 -67.24 58.71
N ASP A 41 -15.37 -67.19 57.38
CA ASP A 41 -16.24 -66.26 56.65
C ASP A 41 -17.72 -66.59 56.84
N ARG A 42 -18.57 -65.55 56.99
CA ARG A 42 -20.00 -65.73 57.23
C ARG A 42 -20.79 -65.52 55.95
N VAL A 43 -21.54 -66.53 55.53
CA VAL A 43 -22.44 -66.41 54.37
C VAL A 43 -23.84 -66.05 54.83
N ILE A 44 -24.37 -64.93 54.34
CA ILE A 44 -25.66 -64.37 54.76
C ILE A 44 -26.62 -64.33 53.58
N THR A 45 -27.87 -64.71 53.80
CA THR A 45 -28.92 -64.59 52.79
C THR A 45 -29.58 -63.22 52.89
N ILE A 46 -29.49 -62.44 51.81
CA ILE A 46 -30.03 -61.09 51.70
C ILE A 46 -31.56 -61.16 51.80
N ARG A 47 -32.14 -60.38 52.71
CA ARG A 47 -33.58 -60.26 52.90
C ARG A 47 -34.13 -59.05 52.16
N LYS A 48 -35.46 -59.01 51.98
CA LYS A 48 -36.13 -57.88 51.35
C LYS A 48 -35.96 -56.64 52.23
N GLY A 49 -35.25 -55.63 51.70
CA GLY A 49 -34.94 -54.38 52.39
C GLY A 49 -33.50 -54.24 52.85
N ASP A 50 -32.68 -55.29 52.79
CA ASP A 50 -31.26 -55.20 53.13
C ASP A 50 -30.50 -54.38 52.08
N THR A 51 -29.59 -53.53 52.53
CA THR A 51 -28.60 -52.85 51.66
C THR A 51 -27.18 -53.32 51.99
N ILE A 52 -26.22 -53.23 51.05
CA ILE A 52 -24.81 -53.54 51.36
C ILE A 52 -24.31 -52.61 52.49
N TRP A 53 -24.85 -51.39 52.54
CA TRP A 53 -24.62 -50.43 53.61
C TRP A 53 -25.08 -50.96 54.98
N ASP A 54 -26.30 -51.46 55.09
CA ASP A 54 -26.85 -52.01 56.33
C ASP A 54 -26.15 -53.31 56.74
N LEU A 55 -25.81 -54.16 55.77
CA LEU A 55 -25.05 -55.38 56.00
C LEU A 55 -23.62 -55.06 56.48
N ALA A 56 -22.96 -54.04 55.92
CA ALA A 56 -21.67 -53.57 56.40
C ALA A 56 -21.76 -53.00 57.82
N ASN A 57 -22.81 -52.23 58.13
CA ASN A 57 -23.05 -51.73 59.49
C ASN A 57 -23.29 -52.88 60.48
N GLN A 58 -24.15 -53.83 60.12
CA GLN A 58 -24.58 -54.92 60.98
C GLN A 58 -23.46 -55.93 61.25
N TYR A 59 -22.66 -56.27 60.24
CA TYR A 59 -21.69 -57.37 60.33
C TYR A 59 -20.23 -56.92 60.38
N LEU A 60 -19.89 -55.74 59.84
CA LEU A 60 -18.54 -55.16 59.92
C LEU A 60 -18.45 -54.00 60.94
N GLY A 61 -19.57 -53.63 61.57
CA GLY A 61 -19.63 -52.58 62.60
C GLY A 61 -19.42 -51.16 62.09
N ASN A 62 -19.23 -50.96 60.78
CA ASN A 62 -19.06 -49.64 60.18
C ASN A 62 -19.68 -49.62 58.77
N PRO A 63 -20.72 -48.79 58.54
CA PRO A 63 -21.40 -48.72 57.25
C PRO A 63 -20.46 -48.24 56.13
N TRP A 64 -19.44 -47.43 56.44
CA TRP A 64 -18.46 -46.93 55.45
C TRP A 64 -17.58 -48.02 54.85
N LEU A 65 -17.61 -49.23 55.41
CA LEU A 65 -16.92 -50.40 54.84
C LEU A 65 -17.73 -51.08 53.71
N TRP A 66 -18.92 -50.58 53.36
CA TRP A 66 -19.72 -51.13 52.26
C TRP A 66 -18.97 -51.25 50.91
N PRO A 67 -18.09 -50.31 50.48
CA PRO A 67 -17.38 -50.46 49.21
C PRO A 67 -16.38 -51.63 49.29
N ARG A 68 -15.81 -51.86 50.48
CA ARG A 68 -14.88 -52.96 50.74
C ARG A 68 -15.60 -54.30 50.89
N LEU A 69 -16.78 -54.32 51.49
CA LEU A 69 -17.65 -55.51 51.52
C LEU A 69 -18.08 -55.91 50.10
N TRP A 70 -18.40 -54.93 49.25
CA TRP A 70 -18.71 -55.16 47.84
C TRP A 70 -17.50 -55.62 47.03
N ALA A 71 -16.34 -54.97 47.21
CA ALA A 71 -15.10 -55.31 46.53
C ALA A 71 -14.37 -56.54 47.10
N TYR A 72 -14.98 -57.26 48.05
CA TYR A 72 -14.42 -58.48 48.60
C TYR A 72 -14.45 -59.60 47.54
N ASP A 73 -13.38 -60.39 47.45
CA ASP A 73 -13.22 -61.43 46.41
C ASP A 73 -14.40 -62.42 46.39
N GLY A 74 -14.95 -62.74 47.56
CA GLY A 74 -16.13 -63.59 47.70
C GLY A 74 -17.44 -62.99 47.21
N ASN A 75 -17.49 -61.70 46.83
CA ASN A 75 -18.67 -60.96 46.38
C ASN A 75 -18.55 -60.39 44.96
N LEU A 76 -17.48 -60.71 44.21
CA LEU A 76 -17.24 -60.19 42.86
C LEU A 76 -18.30 -60.58 41.81
N TYR A 77 -19.21 -61.52 42.11
CA TYR A 77 -20.37 -61.83 41.28
C TYR A 77 -21.47 -60.75 41.33
N ILE A 78 -21.38 -59.80 42.27
CA ILE A 78 -22.24 -58.63 42.36
C ILE A 78 -21.59 -57.52 41.52
N GLU A 79 -21.95 -57.43 40.24
CA GLU A 79 -21.35 -56.44 39.32
C GLU A 79 -21.71 -54.99 39.68
N ASN A 80 -22.86 -54.79 40.33
CA ASN A 80 -23.36 -53.47 40.74
C ASN A 80 -23.80 -53.50 42.22
N PRO A 81 -23.26 -52.63 43.10
CA PRO A 81 -23.61 -52.62 44.52
C PRO A 81 -25.10 -52.43 44.80
N HIS A 82 -25.83 -51.82 43.87
CA HIS A 82 -27.27 -51.56 43.99
C HIS A 82 -28.15 -52.73 43.55
N GLU A 83 -27.58 -53.82 42.99
CA GLU A 83 -28.31 -54.97 42.43
C GLU A 83 -28.36 -56.19 43.37
N ILE A 84 -28.23 -55.95 44.67
CA ILE A 84 -28.49 -57.00 45.64
C ILE A 84 -29.99 -57.31 45.72
N THR A 85 -30.31 -58.58 45.59
CA THR A 85 -31.69 -59.06 45.47
C THR A 85 -31.99 -60.05 46.59
N PRO A 86 -33.22 -60.03 47.15
CA PRO A 86 -33.60 -60.95 48.21
C PRO A 86 -33.43 -62.41 47.78
N GLY A 87 -32.90 -63.24 48.67
CA GLY A 87 -32.62 -64.66 48.41
C GLY A 87 -31.24 -64.95 47.83
N LYS A 88 -30.47 -63.95 47.40
CA LYS A 88 -29.04 -64.13 47.09
C LYS A 88 -28.22 -64.22 48.37
N ARG A 89 -27.09 -64.90 48.30
CA ARG A 89 -26.13 -65.00 49.41
C ARG A 89 -25.03 -63.96 49.23
N ILE A 90 -24.56 -63.34 50.30
CA ILE A 90 -23.38 -62.46 50.35
C ILE A 90 -22.37 -63.04 51.35
N VAL A 91 -21.08 -62.93 51.04
CA VAL A 91 -20.00 -63.39 51.92
C VAL A 91 -19.52 -62.19 52.74
N ILE A 92 -19.58 -62.32 54.07
CA ILE A 92 -19.02 -61.36 55.00
C ILE A 92 -17.62 -61.84 55.40
N PRO A 93 -16.56 -61.06 55.12
CA PRO A 93 -15.20 -61.40 55.54
C PRO A 93 -15.10 -61.44 57.07
N SER A 94 -14.44 -62.47 57.60
CA SER A 94 -14.19 -62.62 59.05
C SER A 94 -13.12 -61.65 59.58
N GLU A 95 -12.21 -61.21 58.71
CA GLU A 95 -11.22 -60.20 59.03
C GLU A 95 -11.89 -58.82 59.05
N SER A 96 -12.20 -58.33 60.25
CA SER A 96 -12.41 -56.89 60.46
C SER A 96 -11.20 -56.15 59.87
N PRO A 97 -11.37 -55.30 58.85
CA PRO A 97 -10.24 -54.67 58.23
C PRO A 97 -9.55 -53.78 59.27
N ARG A 98 -8.29 -54.11 59.59
CA ARG A 98 -7.40 -53.15 60.24
C ARG A 98 -7.29 -51.97 59.28
N VAL A 99 -8.04 -50.90 59.54
CA VAL A 99 -7.70 -49.58 59.02
C VAL A 99 -6.35 -49.28 59.64
N VAL A 100 -5.27 -49.48 58.88
CA VAL A 100 -3.92 -49.13 59.35
C VAL A 100 -3.95 -47.62 59.48
N LYS A 101 -3.90 -47.13 60.71
CA LYS A 101 -4.00 -45.69 61.00
C LYS A 101 -2.89 -44.92 60.28
N GLU A 102 -1.73 -45.56 60.06
CA GLU A 102 -0.61 -45.04 59.26
C GLU A 102 -0.97 -44.59 57.84
N ASP A 103 -1.71 -45.38 57.04
CA ASP A 103 -2.01 -45.03 55.63
C ASP A 103 -2.88 -43.76 55.53
N VAL A 104 -3.81 -43.59 56.48
CA VAL A 104 -4.69 -42.41 56.54
C VAL A 104 -3.91 -41.15 56.96
N VAL A 105 -2.87 -41.30 57.79
CA VAL A 105 -2.05 -40.17 58.24
C VAL A 105 -1.19 -39.62 57.10
N GLU A 106 -0.62 -40.47 56.25
CA GLU A 106 0.18 -40.05 55.09
C GLU A 106 -0.68 -39.32 54.03
N ASP A 107 -1.87 -39.86 53.73
CA ASP A 107 -2.80 -39.23 52.80
C ASP A 107 -3.31 -37.87 53.31
N VAL A 108 -3.58 -37.74 54.61
CA VAL A 108 -3.97 -36.47 55.23
C VAL A 108 -2.83 -35.43 55.14
N ALA A 109 -1.58 -35.86 55.36
CA ALA A 109 -0.42 -34.99 55.21
C ALA A 109 -0.25 -34.51 53.76
N ARG A 110 -0.38 -35.42 52.79
CA ARG A 110 -0.33 -35.10 51.35
C ARG A 110 -1.44 -34.15 50.93
N VAL A 111 -2.68 -34.35 51.41
CA VAL A 111 -3.80 -33.43 51.16
C VAL A 111 -3.52 -32.04 51.74
N SER A 112 -2.88 -31.95 52.90
CA SER A 112 -2.50 -30.67 53.50
C SER A 112 -1.46 -29.91 52.65
N GLU A 113 -0.49 -30.61 52.07
CA GLU A 113 0.53 -30.05 51.18
C GLU A 113 -0.11 -29.57 49.86
N LEU A 114 -0.94 -30.41 49.24
CA LEU A 114 -1.66 -30.07 48.01
C LEU A 114 -2.59 -28.86 48.20
N ARG A 115 -3.21 -28.72 49.37
CA ARG A 115 -4.02 -27.52 49.69
C ARG A 115 -3.17 -26.25 49.72
N LYS A 116 -1.95 -26.31 50.28
CA LYS A 116 -1.02 -25.16 50.24
C LYS A 116 -0.59 -24.85 48.81
N GLU A 117 -0.31 -25.87 48.00
CA GLU A 117 0.07 -25.69 46.60
C GLU A 117 -1.06 -25.07 45.77
N ILE A 118 -2.31 -25.54 45.95
CA ILE A 118 -3.50 -24.96 45.31
C ILE A 118 -3.65 -23.49 45.67
N GLU A 119 -3.41 -23.11 46.93
CA GLU A 119 -3.52 -21.72 47.37
C GLU A 119 -2.49 -20.83 46.66
N VAL A 120 -1.24 -21.29 46.54
CA VAL A 120 -0.20 -20.58 45.77
C VAL A 120 -0.59 -20.46 44.29
N LEU A 121 -1.06 -21.56 43.67
CA LEU A 121 -1.46 -21.56 42.27
C LEU A 121 -2.65 -20.64 41.99
N ARG A 122 -3.61 -20.53 42.93
CA ARG A 122 -4.72 -19.59 42.83
C ARG A 122 -4.26 -18.14 42.83
N LYS A 123 -3.30 -17.79 43.69
CA LYS A 123 -2.71 -16.44 43.71
C LYS A 123 -2.06 -16.12 42.37
N VAL A 124 -1.19 -17.00 41.88
CA VAL A 124 -0.52 -16.82 40.57
C VAL A 124 -1.53 -16.73 39.42
N LYS A 125 -2.60 -17.54 39.45
CA LYS A 125 -3.67 -17.48 38.43
C LYS A 125 -4.35 -16.12 38.43
N ASN A 126 -4.75 -15.61 39.60
CA ASN A 126 -5.45 -14.34 39.73
C ASN A 126 -4.56 -13.18 39.26
N GLU A 127 -3.28 -13.15 39.66
CA GLU A 127 -2.30 -12.14 39.21
C GLU A 127 -2.13 -12.15 37.68
N ARG A 128 -2.09 -13.34 37.07
CA ARG A 128 -2.02 -13.48 35.61
C ARG A 128 -3.29 -13.02 34.92
N GLU A 129 -4.47 -13.33 35.48
CA GLU A 129 -5.76 -12.89 34.95
C GLU A 129 -5.87 -11.35 34.98
N GLU A 130 -5.43 -10.72 36.07
CA GLU A 130 -5.33 -9.26 36.19
C GLU A 130 -4.36 -8.67 35.16
N ARG A 131 -3.17 -9.28 34.98
CA ARG A 131 -2.20 -8.82 33.98
C ARG A 131 -2.74 -8.93 32.56
N ILE A 132 -3.46 -10.00 32.24
CA ILE A 132 -4.12 -10.17 30.93
C ILE A 132 -5.18 -9.08 30.74
N ALA A 133 -5.98 -8.76 31.77
CA ALA A 133 -6.97 -7.70 31.70
C ALA A 133 -6.32 -6.33 31.41
N GLN A 134 -5.22 -6.00 32.10
CA GLN A 134 -4.44 -4.78 31.87
C GLN A 134 -3.90 -4.71 30.44
N LEU A 135 -3.24 -5.78 29.96
CA LEU A 135 -2.69 -5.82 28.61
C LEU A 135 -3.78 -5.69 27.53
N ASN A 136 -4.97 -6.26 27.76
CA ASN A 136 -6.09 -6.10 26.85
C ASN A 136 -6.58 -4.65 26.78
N GLN A 137 -6.60 -3.93 27.90
CA GLN A 137 -6.92 -2.50 27.90
C GLN A 137 -5.86 -1.68 27.16
N GLU A 138 -4.56 -1.96 27.40
CA GLU A 138 -3.46 -1.31 26.67
C GLU A 138 -3.55 -1.56 25.16
N LEU A 139 -3.87 -2.80 24.75
CA LEU A 139 -4.04 -3.15 23.34
C LEU A 139 -5.21 -2.41 22.69
N ILE A 140 -6.34 -2.24 23.39
CA ILE A 140 -7.47 -1.44 22.89
C ILE A 140 -7.03 0.01 22.70
N ALA A 141 -6.31 0.59 23.66
CA ALA A 141 -5.81 1.95 23.57
C ALA A 141 -4.83 2.15 22.41
N LEU A 142 -3.90 1.21 22.20
CA LEU A 142 -2.98 1.24 21.06
C LEU A 142 -3.71 1.13 19.73
N ARG A 143 -4.68 0.21 19.62
CA ARG A 143 -5.51 0.09 18.40
C ARG A 143 -6.27 1.38 18.09
N ALA A 144 -6.79 2.06 19.11
CA ALA A 144 -7.45 3.36 18.92
C ALA A 144 -6.46 4.42 18.40
N LYS A 145 -5.22 4.44 18.91
CA LYS A 145 -4.17 5.33 18.40
C LYS A 145 -3.78 5.02 16.96
N ASP A 146 -3.70 3.74 16.60
CA ASP A 146 -3.41 3.32 15.22
C ASP A 146 -4.52 3.74 14.26
N ILE A 147 -5.79 3.60 14.65
CA ILE A 147 -6.94 4.09 13.87
C ILE A 147 -6.84 5.59 13.64
N GLU A 148 -6.52 6.36 14.69
CA GLU A 148 -6.39 7.81 14.59
C GLU A 148 -5.18 8.22 13.71
N ARG A 149 -4.05 7.53 13.84
CA ARG A 149 -2.88 7.72 12.99
C ARG A 149 -3.22 7.49 11.51
N GLU A 150 -3.92 6.40 11.19
CA GLU A 150 -4.35 6.10 9.82
C GLU A 150 -5.43 7.07 9.30
N ARG A 151 -6.24 7.65 10.19
CA ARG A 151 -7.17 8.74 9.83
C ARG A 151 -6.39 9.99 9.42
N ILE A 152 -5.45 10.43 10.26
CA ILE A 152 -4.60 11.61 10.00
C ILE A 152 -3.79 11.41 8.72
N LYS A 153 -3.19 10.22 8.53
CA LYS A 153 -2.42 9.91 7.33
C LYS A 153 -3.27 10.06 6.05
N ARG A 154 -4.47 9.47 6.01
CA ARG A 154 -5.39 9.61 4.86
C ARG A 154 -5.80 11.05 4.60
N GLU A 155 -6.02 11.84 5.65
CA GLU A 155 -6.34 13.26 5.52
C GLU A 155 -5.18 14.06 4.89
N LEU A 156 -3.94 13.78 5.30
CA LEU A 156 -2.75 14.40 4.74
C LEU A 156 -2.51 13.98 3.28
N GLU A 157 -2.72 12.71 2.97
CA GLU A 157 -2.61 12.18 1.59
C GLU A 157 -3.63 12.87 0.67
N GLY A 158 -4.89 13.03 1.11
CA GLY A 158 -5.90 13.77 0.35
C GLY A 158 -5.53 15.24 0.12
N LYS A 159 -5.09 15.95 1.17
CA LYS A 159 -4.63 17.35 1.04
C LYS A 159 -3.44 17.49 0.09
N LEU A 160 -2.53 16.52 0.07
CA LEU A 160 -1.39 16.51 -0.84
C LEU A 160 -1.84 16.32 -2.29
N GLU A 161 -2.79 15.42 -2.55
CA GLU A 161 -3.35 15.17 -3.87
C GLU A 161 -4.08 16.41 -4.44
N ASP A 162 -4.90 17.06 -3.60
CA ASP A 162 -5.57 18.31 -3.96
C ASP A 162 -4.55 19.41 -4.31
N ALA A 163 -3.53 19.61 -3.46
CA ALA A 163 -2.50 20.62 -3.69
C ALA A 163 -1.66 20.36 -4.95
N LEU A 164 -1.33 19.09 -5.23
CA LEU A 164 -0.63 18.71 -6.47
C LEU A 164 -1.50 18.96 -7.70
N THR A 165 -2.80 18.69 -7.60
CA THR A 165 -3.76 18.93 -8.69
C THR A 165 -3.90 20.42 -8.96
N ASP A 166 -4.10 21.24 -7.92
CA ASP A 166 -4.19 22.70 -8.02
C ASP A 166 -2.91 23.29 -8.63
N ARG A 167 -1.74 22.84 -8.16
CA ARG A 167 -0.45 23.27 -8.72
C ARG A 167 -0.33 22.90 -10.19
N LYS A 168 -0.70 21.68 -10.58
CA LYS A 168 -0.64 21.22 -11.98
C LYS A 168 -1.59 22.03 -12.87
N ILE A 169 -2.80 22.31 -12.40
CA ILE A 169 -3.77 23.17 -13.11
C ILE A 169 -3.17 24.57 -13.29
N TYR A 170 -2.62 25.15 -12.22
CA TYR A 170 -1.98 26.46 -12.28
C TYR A 170 -0.84 26.50 -13.31
N GLU A 171 0.12 25.57 -13.22
CA GLU A 171 1.24 25.47 -14.17
C GLU A 171 0.74 25.32 -15.61
N MET A 172 -0.25 24.46 -15.87
CA MET A 172 -0.81 24.26 -17.21
C MET A 172 -1.51 25.50 -17.75
N THR A 173 -2.23 26.26 -16.92
CA THR A 173 -2.86 27.53 -17.35
C THR A 173 -1.82 28.60 -17.68
N VAL A 174 -0.72 28.66 -16.93
CA VAL A 174 0.38 29.60 -17.20
C VAL A 174 1.09 29.24 -18.50
N VAL A 175 1.39 27.95 -18.71
CA VAL A 175 1.99 27.46 -19.95
C VAL A 175 1.09 27.76 -21.15
N ALA A 176 -0.21 27.44 -21.06
CA ALA A 176 -1.16 27.71 -22.15
C ALA A 176 -1.23 29.21 -22.51
N LYS A 177 -1.20 30.10 -21.51
CA LYS A 177 -1.13 31.56 -21.75
C LYS A 177 0.16 31.96 -22.45
N LYS A 178 1.29 31.40 -22.05
CA LYS A 178 2.60 31.68 -22.66
C LYS A 178 2.69 31.13 -24.08
N GLU A 179 2.15 29.95 -24.35
CA GLU A 179 2.06 29.39 -25.70
C GLU A 179 1.18 30.24 -26.61
N ALA A 180 0.05 30.75 -26.11
CA ALA A 180 -0.80 31.67 -26.87
C ALA A 180 -0.08 33.00 -27.18
N GLU A 181 0.69 33.52 -26.22
CA GLU A 181 1.52 34.73 -26.41
C GLU A 181 2.62 34.49 -27.46
N ILE A 182 3.32 33.36 -27.39
CA ILE A 182 4.33 32.96 -28.39
C ILE A 182 3.69 32.85 -29.77
N ALA A 183 2.55 32.16 -29.89
CA ALA A 183 1.85 32.00 -31.17
C ALA A 183 1.33 33.32 -31.75
N ARG A 184 1.00 34.30 -30.90
CA ARG A 184 0.68 35.66 -31.33
C ARG A 184 1.92 36.36 -31.86
N LEU A 185 3.01 36.39 -31.10
CA LEU A 185 4.27 37.04 -31.50
C LEU A 185 4.83 36.41 -32.78
N SER A 186 4.75 35.10 -32.94
CA SER A 186 5.17 34.42 -34.17
C SER A 186 4.38 34.87 -35.40
N ARG A 187 3.07 35.14 -35.26
CA ARG A 187 2.26 35.69 -36.36
C ARG A 187 2.65 37.12 -36.69
N GLU A 188 2.85 37.96 -35.67
CA GLU A 188 3.31 39.35 -35.85
C GLU A 188 4.68 39.39 -36.56
N VAL A 189 5.60 38.48 -36.20
CA VAL A 189 6.91 38.36 -36.88
C VAL A 189 6.73 37.99 -38.35
N GLU A 190 5.84 37.06 -38.68
CA GLU A 190 5.64 36.64 -40.07
C GLU A 190 5.01 37.75 -40.93
N GLU A 191 4.04 38.48 -40.37
CA GLU A 191 3.44 39.64 -41.03
C GLU A 191 4.48 40.75 -41.29
N LEU A 192 5.34 41.03 -40.31
CA LEU A 192 6.43 41.99 -40.48
C LEU A 192 7.43 41.56 -41.56
N LYS A 193 7.73 40.26 -41.68
CA LYS A 193 8.60 39.76 -42.77
C LYS A 193 7.96 39.98 -44.14
N GLU A 194 6.67 39.73 -44.29
CA GLU A 194 5.96 39.98 -45.54
C GLU A 194 5.99 41.47 -45.92
N GLN A 195 5.79 42.35 -44.94
CA GLN A 195 5.89 43.80 -45.16
C GLN A 195 7.31 44.22 -45.58
N ILE A 196 8.34 43.71 -44.91
CA ILE A 196 9.74 43.99 -45.26
C ILE A 196 10.03 43.51 -46.69
N TYR A 197 9.61 42.30 -47.05
CA TYR A 197 9.81 41.75 -48.39
C TYR A 197 9.17 42.63 -49.48
N PHE A 198 7.96 43.14 -49.23
CA PHE A 198 7.30 44.04 -50.17
C PHE A 198 8.08 45.36 -50.33
N LEU A 199 8.48 45.97 -49.22
CA LEU A 199 9.21 47.24 -49.22
C LEU A 199 10.59 47.10 -49.87
N GLU A 200 11.31 46.01 -49.63
CA GLU A 200 12.60 45.75 -50.27
C GLU A 200 12.46 45.67 -51.80
N ASN A 201 11.42 44.99 -52.30
CA ASN A 201 11.14 44.92 -53.72
C ASN A 201 10.79 46.29 -54.31
N GLU A 202 9.93 47.06 -53.64
CA GLU A 202 9.58 48.41 -54.08
C GLU A 202 10.82 49.32 -54.11
N LEU A 203 11.67 49.24 -53.09
CA LEU A 203 12.90 50.02 -52.99
C LEU A 203 13.88 49.65 -54.11
N ALA A 204 14.04 48.36 -54.42
CA ALA A 204 14.84 47.90 -55.55
C ALA A 204 14.34 48.43 -56.91
N GLN A 205 13.03 48.50 -57.11
CA GLN A 205 12.42 49.11 -58.31
C GLN A 205 12.71 50.61 -58.38
N LYS A 206 12.53 51.32 -57.25
CA LYS A 206 12.80 52.77 -57.18
C LYS A 206 14.25 53.10 -57.42
N GLU A 207 15.18 52.30 -56.90
CA GLU A 207 16.60 52.45 -57.19
C GLU A 207 16.91 52.25 -58.68
N ALA A 208 16.26 51.29 -59.35
CA ALA A 208 16.43 51.10 -60.79
C ALA A 208 15.91 52.29 -61.60
N GLU A 209 14.76 52.84 -61.22
CA GLU A 209 14.21 54.07 -61.82
C GLU A 209 15.16 55.27 -61.63
N ILE A 210 15.71 55.43 -60.43
CA ILE A 210 16.68 56.50 -60.13
C ILE A 210 17.92 56.34 -61.02
N ARG A 211 18.52 55.15 -61.08
CA ARG A 211 19.69 54.86 -61.93
C ARG A 211 19.41 55.20 -63.40
N GLN A 212 18.25 54.80 -63.92
CA GLN A 212 17.85 55.12 -65.29
C GLN A 212 17.75 56.65 -65.51
N LYS A 213 17.15 57.39 -64.56
CA LYS A 213 17.05 58.84 -64.65
C LYS A 213 18.41 59.54 -64.56
N GLU A 214 19.31 59.05 -63.73
CA GLU A 214 20.68 59.56 -63.65
C GLU A 214 21.43 59.38 -64.97
N GLU A 215 21.28 58.22 -65.64
CA GLU A 215 21.84 58.01 -66.98
C GLU A 215 21.23 58.96 -68.02
N MET A 216 19.91 59.19 -67.97
CA MET A 216 19.26 60.17 -68.83
C MET A 216 19.78 61.58 -68.59
N ILE A 217 19.97 61.99 -67.34
CA ILE A 217 20.54 63.31 -66.99
C ILE A 217 21.94 63.44 -67.58
N LYS A 218 22.82 62.45 -67.37
CA LYS A 218 24.19 62.46 -67.94
C LYS A 218 24.17 62.58 -69.47
N ALA A 219 23.27 61.86 -70.15
CA ALA A 219 23.13 61.95 -71.60
C ALA A 219 22.67 63.34 -72.06
N HIS A 220 21.73 63.96 -71.33
CA HIS A 220 21.26 65.32 -71.62
C HIS A 220 22.36 66.36 -71.35
N GLU A 221 23.12 66.23 -70.26
CA GLU A 221 24.24 67.13 -69.94
C GLU A 221 25.30 67.14 -71.06
N VAL A 222 25.66 65.97 -71.60
CA VAL A 222 26.57 65.86 -72.75
C VAL A 222 25.99 66.56 -73.98
N THR A 223 24.71 66.37 -74.26
CA THR A 223 24.02 66.99 -75.40
C THR A 223 23.98 68.51 -75.28
N ILE A 224 23.62 69.02 -74.10
CA ILE A 224 23.63 70.46 -73.79
C ILE A 224 25.04 71.02 -73.95
N GLY A 225 26.07 70.32 -73.44
CA GLY A 225 27.46 70.71 -73.62
C GLY A 225 27.85 70.85 -75.10
N HIS A 226 27.42 69.91 -75.95
CA HIS A 226 27.65 70.01 -77.40
C HIS A 226 26.95 71.23 -78.02
N GLN A 227 25.68 71.47 -77.66
CA GLN A 227 24.90 72.62 -78.14
C GLN A 227 25.53 73.96 -77.73
N ILE A 228 25.94 74.10 -76.47
CA ILE A 228 26.68 75.28 -75.98
C ILE A 228 27.95 75.49 -76.81
N GLY A 229 28.70 74.41 -77.08
CA GLY A 229 29.89 74.47 -77.92
C GLY A 229 29.61 74.87 -79.38
N GLN A 230 28.46 74.47 -79.95
CA GLN A 230 28.02 74.96 -81.27
C GLN A 230 27.65 76.44 -81.24
N ILE A 231 26.87 76.88 -80.24
CA ILE A 231 26.48 78.28 -80.05
C ILE A 231 27.71 79.18 -79.93
N ASN A 232 28.70 78.79 -79.13
CA ASN A 232 29.93 79.56 -78.95
C ASN A 232 30.72 79.71 -80.26
N ARG A 233 30.79 78.66 -81.07
CA ARG A 233 31.44 78.70 -82.39
C ARG A 233 30.69 79.63 -83.35
N LEU A 234 29.37 79.49 -83.44
CA LEU A 234 28.53 80.37 -84.25
C LEU A 234 28.66 81.83 -83.80
N SER A 235 28.65 82.11 -82.50
CA SER A 235 28.85 83.46 -81.95
C SER A 235 30.20 84.04 -82.35
N THR A 236 31.26 83.22 -82.29
CA THR A 236 32.62 83.66 -82.69
C THR A 236 32.68 83.98 -84.19
N GLN A 237 32.08 83.13 -85.03
CA GLN A 237 31.97 83.39 -86.47
C GLN A 237 31.20 84.69 -86.75
N LEU A 238 30.09 84.92 -86.04
CA LEU A 238 29.28 86.14 -86.19
C LEU A 238 30.05 87.39 -85.78
N ASP A 239 30.88 87.32 -84.73
CA ASP A 239 31.76 88.41 -84.30
C ASP A 239 32.88 88.69 -85.32
N GLU A 240 33.43 87.65 -85.95
CA GLU A 240 34.41 87.78 -87.05
C GLU A 240 33.79 88.43 -88.28
N GLU A 241 32.65 87.93 -88.77
CA GLU A 241 31.91 88.53 -89.89
C GLU A 241 31.52 89.99 -89.60
N ARG A 242 31.11 90.30 -88.36
CA ARG A 242 30.80 91.67 -87.94
C ARG A 242 32.02 92.59 -88.04
N LYS A 243 33.21 92.12 -87.66
CA LYS A 243 34.45 92.88 -87.81
C LYS A 243 34.82 93.08 -89.28
N GLU A 244 34.65 92.08 -90.13
CA GLU A 244 34.89 92.19 -91.57
C GLU A 244 33.96 93.23 -92.20
N LEU A 245 32.68 93.22 -91.84
CA LEU A 245 31.71 94.24 -92.27
C LEU A 245 32.08 95.63 -91.76
N GLU A 246 32.46 95.78 -90.48
CA GLU A 246 32.91 97.07 -89.93
C GLU A 246 34.17 97.59 -90.66
N GLN A 247 35.13 96.72 -90.98
CA GLN A 247 36.30 97.08 -91.80
C GLN A 247 35.88 97.50 -93.21
N PHE A 248 34.98 96.76 -93.85
CA PHE A 248 34.46 97.10 -95.18
C PHE A 248 33.76 98.47 -95.18
N PHE A 249 32.91 98.75 -94.18
CA PHE A 249 32.26 100.05 -94.03
C PHE A 249 33.26 101.16 -93.69
N ALA A 250 34.31 100.90 -92.90
CA ALA A 250 35.38 101.85 -92.67
C ALA A 250 36.13 102.19 -93.97
N PHE A 251 36.45 101.19 -94.80
CA PHE A 251 37.03 101.40 -96.13
C PHE A 251 36.08 102.18 -97.06
N ALA A 252 34.80 101.81 -97.11
CA ALA A 252 33.80 102.51 -97.91
C ALA A 252 33.58 103.96 -97.42
N GLY A 253 33.62 104.21 -96.11
CA GLY A 253 33.55 105.53 -95.51
C GLY A 253 34.76 106.40 -95.82
N VAL A 254 35.98 105.84 -95.84
CA VAL A 254 37.19 106.53 -96.30
C VAL A 254 37.08 106.92 -97.78
N ILE A 255 36.63 106.00 -98.63
CA ILE A 255 36.40 106.28 -100.06
C ILE A 255 35.33 107.36 -100.24
N GLY A 256 34.21 107.26 -99.52
CA GLY A 256 33.15 108.27 -99.53
C GLY A 256 33.62 109.65 -99.05
N GLY A 257 34.47 109.71 -98.02
CA GLY A 257 35.08 110.94 -97.52
C GLY A 257 36.05 111.58 -98.51
N ILE A 258 36.86 110.77 -99.22
CA ILE A 258 37.76 111.24 -100.29
C ILE A 258 36.96 111.83 -101.46
N ILE A 259 35.84 111.20 -101.82
CA ILE A 259 34.93 111.70 -102.87
C ILE A 259 34.25 113.00 -102.43
N ALA A 260 33.78 113.10 -101.18
CA ALA A 260 33.14 114.31 -100.64
C ALA A 260 34.12 115.51 -100.53
N LEU A 261 35.38 115.26 -100.17
CA LEU A 261 36.44 116.28 -100.18
C LEU A 261 36.85 116.72 -101.58
N SER A 262 36.83 115.81 -102.57
CA SER A 262 37.09 116.15 -103.99
C SER A 262 35.94 116.92 -104.65
N LEU A 263 34.75 116.92 -104.07
CA LEU A 263 33.58 117.69 -104.53
C LEU A 263 33.39 119.03 -103.79
N SER A 264 34.20 119.33 -102.76
CA SER A 264 34.14 120.56 -101.95
C SER A 264 35.29 121.54 -102.22
N HIS A 265 36.01 121.38 -103.33
CA HIS A 265 36.97 122.35 -103.91
C HIS A 265 36.45 122.78 -105.28
#